data_AF-A0A3A6MNL3-F1
#
_entry.id   AF-A0A3A6MNL3-F1
#
_cell.length_a   1.000
_cell.length_b   1.000
_cell.length_c   1.000
_cell.angle_alpha   90.00
_cell.angle_beta   90.00
_cell.angle_gamma   90.00
#
_symmetry.space_group_name_H-M   'P 1'
#
loop_
_entity.id
_entity.type
_entity.pdbx_description
1 polymer ?
#
loop_
_entity_poly.entity_id
_entity_poly.type
_entity_poly.pdbx_seq_one_letter_code
_entity_poly.pdbx_strand_id
1 'polypeptide(L)'
;MVSYPGIMPDTDTEYEVIVTGDGKYFVATCTGYPVFAQGETREETLDSLREAMALYFDDVPISLPAPVIKVLTDAGFFGVNKRGRHIRFRRYGERSETLIIPNAPEPADSIIDLILRTTGTDPDTFNRMRESAKERQS
;
A
#
# COMPACT_ATOMS: atom_id res chain seq x y z
N MET A 1 30.61 8.15 -8.66
CA MET A 1 29.21 8.52 -8.37
C MET A 1 28.68 9.22 -9.59
N VAL A 2 27.62 8.70 -10.20
CA VAL A 2 27.03 9.32 -11.39
C VAL A 2 25.53 9.47 -11.15
N SER A 3 25.03 10.68 -11.36
CA SER A 3 23.62 11.05 -11.23
C SER A 3 22.94 10.94 -12.60
N TYR A 4 21.75 10.35 -12.64
CA TYR A 4 20.96 10.18 -13.86
C TYR A 4 19.54 10.72 -13.66
N PRO A 5 19.00 11.46 -14.65
CA PRO A 5 17.57 11.72 -14.71
C PRO A 5 16.86 10.42 -15.10
N GLY A 6 15.92 9.98 -14.27
CA GLY A 6 15.03 8.85 -14.55
C GLY A 6 13.59 9.32 -14.76
N ILE A 7 12.99 8.97 -15.91
CA ILE A 7 11.56 9.14 -16.17
C ILE A 7 10.88 7.79 -15.89
N MET A 8 9.88 7.78 -15.01
CA MET A 8 9.03 6.62 -14.78
C MET A 8 7.93 6.53 -15.85
N PRO A 9 7.47 5.33 -16.22
CA PRO A 9 6.49 5.15 -17.29
C PRO A 9 5.11 5.76 -16.99
N ASP A 10 4.75 6.02 -15.73
CA ASP A 10 3.38 6.39 -15.33
C ASP A 10 3.23 7.68 -14.50
N THR A 11 4.29 8.48 -14.35
CA THR A 11 4.19 9.84 -13.75
C THR A 11 5.11 10.82 -14.47
N ASP A 12 4.63 12.03 -14.76
CA ASP A 12 5.42 13.18 -15.28
C ASP A 12 6.44 13.72 -14.24
N THR A 13 6.85 12.89 -13.26
CA THR A 13 7.76 13.27 -12.18
C THR A 13 9.15 12.70 -12.45
N GLU A 14 10.13 13.60 -12.57
CA GLU A 14 11.54 13.23 -12.70
C GLU A 14 12.13 12.91 -11.32
N TYR A 15 12.87 11.81 -11.25
CA TYR A 15 13.58 11.40 -10.02
C TYR A 15 15.09 11.38 -10.26
N GLU A 16 15.84 11.84 -9.26
CA GLU A 16 17.30 11.74 -9.28
C GLU A 16 17.74 10.38 -8.74
N VAL A 17 18.45 9.62 -9.58
CA VAL A 17 18.99 8.30 -9.22
C VAL A 17 20.50 8.36 -9.16
N ILE A 18 21.06 7.87 -8.04
CA ILE A 18 22.49 7.71 -7.85
C ILE A 18 22.86 6.25 -8.09
N VAL A 19 23.77 6.01 -9.04
CA VAL A 19 24.34 4.67 -9.27
C VAL A 19 25.79 4.62 -8.81
N THR A 20 26.09 3.60 -8.00
CA THR A 20 27.43 3.28 -7.51
C THR A 20 27.76 1.84 -7.86
N GLY A 21 29.00 1.55 -8.26
CA GLY A 21 29.44 0.18 -8.52
C GLY A 21 30.89 -0.04 -8.11
N ASP A 22 31.22 -1.28 -7.79
CA ASP A 22 32.55 -1.73 -7.38
C ASP A 22 33.26 -2.59 -8.45
N GLY A 23 32.67 -2.67 -9.64
CA GLY A 23 33.16 -3.48 -10.76
C GLY A 23 32.62 -4.90 -10.82
N LYS A 24 31.91 -5.37 -9.78
CA LYS A 24 31.22 -6.67 -9.76
C LYS A 24 29.70 -6.51 -9.67
N TYR A 25 29.24 -5.50 -8.93
CA TYR A 25 27.83 -5.16 -8.82
C TYR A 25 27.63 -3.65 -8.90
N PHE A 26 26.43 -3.27 -9.29
CA PHE A 26 25.93 -1.92 -9.25
C PHE A 26 24.79 -1.84 -8.23
N VAL A 27 24.70 -0.70 -7.55
CA VAL A 27 23.63 -0.32 -6.64
C VAL A 27 23.08 1.01 -7.11
N ALA A 28 21.77 1.08 -7.32
CA ALA A 28 21.06 2.30 -7.64
C ALA A 28 20.13 2.70 -6.49
N THR A 29 20.13 3.98 -6.14
CA THR A 29 19.29 4.55 -5.08
C THR A 29 18.52 5.73 -5.63
N CYS A 30 17.22 5.83 -5.33
CA CYS A 30 16.44 7.02 -5.66
C CYS A 30 16.57 8.07 -4.55
N THR A 31 16.99 9.27 -4.90
CA THR A 31 17.09 10.38 -3.94
C THR A 31 15.70 10.80 -3.50
N GLY A 32 15.50 10.98 -2.18
CA GLY A 32 14.21 11.36 -1.60
C GLY A 32 13.29 10.20 -1.23
N TYR A 33 13.63 8.95 -1.61
CA TYR A 33 12.82 7.77 -1.31
C TYR A 33 13.69 6.63 -0.76
N PRO A 34 13.22 5.87 0.23
CA PRO A 34 13.99 4.76 0.83
C PRO A 34 13.95 3.51 -0.06
N VAL A 35 14.25 3.66 -1.35
CA VAL A 35 14.21 2.61 -2.37
C VAL A 35 15.57 2.47 -3.03
N PHE A 36 16.06 1.24 -3.10
CA PHE A 36 17.31 0.88 -3.74
C PHE A 36 17.17 -0.45 -4.47
N ALA A 37 18.01 -0.65 -5.49
CA ALA A 37 18.13 -1.90 -6.22
C ALA A 37 19.59 -2.20 -6.54
N GLN A 38 19.90 -3.47 -6.83
CA GLN A 38 21.24 -3.91 -7.20
C GLN A 38 21.17 -4.84 -8.43
N GLY A 39 22.26 -4.90 -9.19
CA GLY A 39 22.37 -5.77 -10.37
C GLY A 39 23.83 -5.96 -10.80
N GLU A 40 24.07 -6.90 -11.71
CA GLU A 40 25.41 -7.17 -12.25
C GLU A 40 25.79 -6.16 -13.32
N THR A 41 24.79 -5.63 -14.01
CA THR A 41 24.95 -4.55 -15.00
C THR A 41 24.22 -3.28 -14.55
N ARG A 42 24.66 -2.14 -15.09
CA ARG A 42 24.04 -0.85 -14.80
C ARG A 42 22.60 -0.79 -15.30
N GLU A 43 22.34 -1.33 -16.48
CA GLU A 43 21.03 -1.38 -17.11
C GLU A 43 20.05 -2.23 -16.27
N GLU A 44 20.45 -3.44 -15.89
CA GLU A 44 19.68 -4.33 -15.02
C GLU A 44 19.37 -3.68 -13.66
N THR A 45 20.33 -2.96 -13.10
CA THR A 45 20.15 -2.26 -11.82
C THR A 45 19.13 -1.14 -11.93
N LEU A 46 19.14 -0.40 -13.05
CA LEU A 46 18.16 0.66 -13.30
C LEU A 46 16.76 0.08 -13.56
N ASP A 47 16.64 -1.05 -14.27
CA ASP A 47 15.35 -1.72 -14.47
C ASP A 47 14.80 -2.27 -13.15
N SER A 48 15.64 -2.91 -12.34
CA SER A 48 15.27 -3.35 -10.99
C SER A 48 14.84 -2.18 -10.10
N LEU A 49 15.51 -1.02 -10.22
CA LEU A 49 15.12 0.18 -9.49
C LEU A 49 13.76 0.69 -9.97
N ARG A 50 13.49 0.68 -11.28
CA ARG A 50 12.18 1.06 -11.81
C ARG A 50 11.07 0.18 -11.27
N GLU A 51 11.28 -1.14 -11.20
CA GLU A 51 10.30 -2.05 -10.59
C GLU A 51 10.11 -1.78 -9.10
N ALA A 52 11.20 -1.60 -8.34
CA ALA A 52 11.13 -1.32 -6.91
C ALA A 52 10.42 0.01 -6.60
N MET A 53 10.66 1.02 -7.44
CA MET A 53 10.02 2.33 -7.36
C MET A 53 8.55 2.27 -7.78
N ALA A 54 8.22 1.51 -8.83
CA ALA A 54 6.84 1.26 -9.21
C ALA A 54 6.10 0.58 -8.05
N LEU A 55 6.69 -0.43 -7.39
CA LEU A 55 6.12 -1.05 -6.18
C LEU A 55 6.00 -0.11 -4.99
N TYR A 56 6.96 0.81 -4.82
CA TYR A 56 6.94 1.80 -3.76
C TYR A 56 5.84 2.84 -3.97
N PHE A 57 5.62 3.25 -5.23
CA PHE A 57 4.60 4.19 -5.66
C PHE A 57 3.31 3.56 -6.14
N ASP A 58 3.16 2.24 -6.05
CA ASP A 58 1.92 1.54 -6.38
C ASP A 58 0.88 1.86 -5.28
N ASP A 59 0.43 3.11 -5.31
CA ASP A 59 -0.60 3.71 -4.50
C ASP A 59 -1.94 3.31 -5.11
N VAL A 60 -2.14 1.99 -5.30
CA VAL A 60 -3.41 1.50 -5.80
C VAL A 60 -4.47 1.99 -4.79
N PRO A 61 -5.53 2.70 -5.22
CA PRO A 61 -6.47 3.32 -4.29
C PRO A 61 -7.09 2.28 -3.36
N ILE A 62 -7.27 2.61 -2.08
CA ILE A 62 -8.04 1.77 -1.16
C ILE A 62 -9.47 1.71 -1.70
N SER A 63 -9.83 0.57 -2.27
CA SER A 63 -11.13 0.32 -2.87
C SER A 63 -12.10 -0.26 -1.86
N LEU A 64 -11.92 -0.04 -0.55
CA LEU A 64 -12.82 -0.59 0.47
C LEU A 64 -14.06 0.31 0.66
N PRO A 65 -15.23 -0.27 1.00
CA PRO A 65 -16.40 0.52 1.37
C PRO A 65 -16.11 1.47 2.53
N ALA A 66 -16.63 2.70 2.46
CA ALA A 66 -16.49 3.68 3.54
C ALA A 66 -16.93 3.16 4.92
N PRO A 67 -18.02 2.37 5.07
CA PRO A 67 -18.38 1.75 6.35
C PRO A 67 -17.29 0.82 6.90
N VAL A 68 -16.61 0.06 6.04
CA VAL A 68 -15.53 -0.86 6.43
C VAL A 68 -14.32 -0.07 6.93
N ILE A 69 -13.92 0.97 6.17
CA ILE A 69 -12.83 1.85 6.58
C ILE A 69 -13.16 2.48 7.93
N LYS A 70 -14.38 2.99 8.11
CA LYS A 70 -14.81 3.63 9.34
C LYS A 70 -14.76 2.69 10.54
N VAL A 71 -15.26 1.45 10.41
CA VAL A 71 -15.20 0.45 11.48
C VAL A 71 -13.76 0.14 11.89
N LEU A 72 -12.86 -0.02 10.91
CA LEU A 72 -11.44 -0.26 11.18
C LEU A 72 -10.80 0.92 11.91
N THR A 73 -11.03 2.15 11.43
CA THR A 73 -10.46 3.36 12.05
C THR A 73 -11.02 3.61 13.45
N ASP A 74 -12.32 3.41 13.66
CA ASP A 74 -12.96 3.58 14.98
C ASP A 74 -12.42 2.57 15.99
N ALA A 75 -12.00 1.38 15.53
CA ALA A 75 -11.36 0.35 16.34
C ALA A 75 -9.84 0.54 16.52
N GLY A 76 -9.27 1.62 15.99
CA GLY A 76 -7.85 1.98 16.10
C GLY A 76 -6.93 1.28 15.09
N PHE A 77 -7.47 0.70 14.02
CA PHE A 77 -6.69 0.16 12.92
C PHE A 77 -6.38 1.24 11.90
N PHE A 78 -5.10 1.37 11.54
CA PHE A 78 -4.62 2.29 10.51
C PHE A 78 -4.10 1.50 9.31
N GLY A 79 -4.47 1.92 8.10
CA GLY A 79 -3.90 1.37 6.86
C GLY A 79 -2.41 1.72 6.81
N VAL A 80 -1.54 0.70 6.90
CA VAL A 80 -0.09 0.89 7.00
C VAL A 80 0.66 0.61 5.71
N ASN A 81 0.09 -0.21 4.83
CA ASN A 81 0.71 -0.55 3.56
C ASN A 81 -0.30 -1.29 2.67
N LYS A 82 -0.36 -0.94 1.40
CA LYS A 82 -1.01 -1.77 0.40
C LYS A 82 0.06 -2.60 -0.32
N ARG A 83 -0.14 -3.90 -0.43
CA ARG A 83 0.72 -4.78 -1.22
C ARG A 83 -0.15 -5.54 -2.21
N GLY A 84 -0.15 -5.09 -3.46
CA GLY A 84 -0.98 -5.65 -4.53
C GLY A 84 -2.47 -5.63 -4.17
N ARG A 85 -3.12 -6.80 -4.18
CA ARG A 85 -4.56 -6.95 -3.91
C ARG A 85 -4.96 -6.96 -2.44
N HIS A 86 -4.02 -6.76 -1.50
CA HIS A 86 -4.33 -6.77 -0.06
C HIS A 86 -3.87 -5.48 0.62
N ILE A 87 -4.64 -5.05 1.62
CA ILE A 87 -4.30 -3.94 2.50
C ILE A 87 -3.96 -4.49 3.87
N ARG A 88 -2.84 -4.03 4.41
CA ARG A 88 -2.45 -4.26 5.80
C ARG A 88 -2.96 -3.14 6.67
N PHE A 89 -3.78 -3.49 7.64
CA PHE A 89 -4.23 -2.65 8.74
C PHE A 89 -3.46 -3.01 10.00
N ARG A 90 -3.09 -2.01 10.79
CA ARG A 90 -2.36 -2.23 12.04
C ARG A 90 -2.92 -1.37 13.16
N ARG A 91 -3.15 -2.00 14.30
CA ARG A 91 -3.52 -1.35 15.55
C ARG A 91 -2.31 -1.38 16.47
N TYR A 92 -1.93 -0.21 16.99
CA TYR A 92 -0.79 -0.04 17.88
C TYR A 92 -1.28 0.02 19.33
N GLY A 93 -0.65 -0.77 20.20
CA GLY A 93 -0.95 -0.89 21.62
C GLY A 93 0.15 -1.70 22.31
N GLU A 94 -0.08 -2.21 23.52
CA GLU A 94 0.90 -3.08 24.23
C GLU A 94 1.28 -4.32 23.40
N ARG A 95 0.36 -4.80 22.56
CA ARG A 95 0.63 -5.75 21.48
C ARG A 95 0.16 -5.15 20.17
N SER A 96 1.04 -5.14 19.17
CA SER A 96 0.65 -4.72 17.83
C SER A 96 -0.18 -5.81 17.17
N GLU A 97 -1.38 -5.46 16.70
CA GLU A 97 -2.24 -6.35 15.95
C GLU A 97 -2.23 -5.96 14.47
N THR A 98 -2.11 -6.95 13.60
CA THR A 98 -2.09 -6.75 12.15
C THR A 98 -3.23 -7.54 11.52
N LEU A 99 -4.03 -6.85 10.71
CA LEU A 99 -5.12 -7.41 9.93
C LEU A 99 -4.81 -7.22 8.44
N ILE A 100 -4.92 -8.28 7.65
CA ILE A 100 -4.68 -8.23 6.21
C ILE A 100 -5.99 -8.58 5.52
N ILE A 101 -6.53 -7.65 4.73
CA ILE A 101 -7.80 -7.85 4.01
C ILE A 101 -7.64 -7.57 2.52
N PRO A 102 -8.44 -8.21 1.65
CA PRO A 102 -8.44 -7.90 0.23
C PRO A 102 -8.88 -6.45 -0.03
N ASN A 103 -8.21 -5.79 -0.97
CA ASN A 103 -8.60 -4.50 -1.51
C ASN A 103 -9.72 -4.69 -2.55
N ALA A 104 -10.97 -4.74 -2.09
CA ALA A 104 -12.13 -4.95 -2.96
C ALA A 104 -13.28 -3.99 -2.61
N PRO A 105 -13.97 -3.41 -3.62
CA PRO A 105 -15.17 -2.58 -3.43
C PRO A 105 -16.33 -3.35 -2.80
N GLU A 106 -16.34 -4.67 -2.98
CA GLU A 106 -17.31 -5.58 -2.38
C GLU A 106 -16.56 -6.72 -1.71
N PRO A 107 -16.15 -6.56 -0.44
CA PRO A 107 -15.54 -7.64 0.33
C PRO A 107 -16.54 -8.78 0.54
N ALA A 108 -16.06 -10.02 0.51
CA ALA A 108 -16.89 -11.18 0.85
C ALA A 108 -17.43 -11.10 2.29
N ASP A 109 -18.60 -11.67 2.55
CA ASP A 109 -19.22 -11.65 3.87
C ASP A 109 -18.33 -12.26 4.96
N SER A 110 -17.52 -13.27 4.63
CA SER A 110 -16.54 -13.85 5.55
C SER A 110 -15.46 -12.86 6.00
N ILE A 111 -15.09 -11.91 5.14
CA ILE A 111 -14.16 -10.82 5.49
C ILE A 111 -14.87 -9.78 6.35
N ILE A 112 -16.13 -9.46 6.05
CA ILE A 112 -16.93 -8.57 6.89
C ILE A 112 -17.06 -9.15 8.30
N ASP A 113 -17.42 -10.44 8.42
CA ASP A 113 -17.52 -11.14 9.70
C ASP A 113 -16.20 -11.12 10.47
N LEU A 114 -15.07 -11.34 9.78
CA LEU A 114 -13.75 -11.25 10.39
C LEU A 114 -13.49 -9.85 10.95
N ILE A 115 -13.79 -8.80 10.18
CA ILE A 115 -13.62 -7.41 10.60
C ILE A 115 -14.47 -7.13 11.82
N LEU A 116 -15.76 -7.43 11.78
CA LEU A 116 -16.69 -7.19 12.90
C LEU A 116 -16.26 -7.91 14.18
N ARG A 117 -15.81 -9.17 14.08
CA ARG A 117 -15.27 -9.91 15.23
C ARG A 117 -13.98 -9.29 15.77
N THR A 118 -13.12 -8.81 14.88
CA THR A 118 -11.82 -8.21 15.26
C THR A 118 -12.01 -6.83 15.91
N THR A 119 -12.96 -6.05 15.42
CA THR A 119 -13.26 -4.70 15.93
C THR A 119 -14.25 -4.70 17.09
N GLY A 120 -14.95 -5.81 17.33
CA GLY A 120 -16.04 -5.90 18.30
C GLY A 120 -17.29 -5.11 17.87
N THR A 121 -17.43 -4.84 16.57
CA THR A 121 -18.55 -4.07 16.04
C THR A 121 -19.78 -4.95 15.85
N ASP A 122 -20.91 -4.47 16.36
CA ASP A 122 -22.21 -5.12 16.23
C ASP A 122 -22.70 -5.14 14.75
N PRO A 123 -23.16 -6.29 14.22
CA PRO A 123 -23.61 -6.42 12.83
C PRO A 123 -24.76 -5.47 12.45
N ASP A 124 -25.73 -5.24 13.34
CA ASP A 124 -26.86 -4.35 13.06
C ASP A 124 -26.38 -2.89 12.91
N THR A 125 -25.41 -2.50 13.72
CA THR A 125 -24.75 -1.20 13.62
C THR A 125 -24.03 -1.04 12.29
N PHE A 126 -23.27 -2.05 11.85
CA PHE A 126 -22.60 -2.03 10.55
C PHE A 126 -23.60 -1.95 9.38
N ASN A 127 -24.69 -2.71 9.44
CA ASN A 127 -25.73 -2.69 8.39
C ASN A 127 -26.38 -1.32 8.26
N ARG A 128 -26.70 -0.64 9.37
CA ARG A 128 -27.19 0.75 9.33
C ARG A 128 -26.20 1.69 8.64
N MET A 129 -24.90 1.58 8.94
CA MET A 129 -23.86 2.39 8.29
C MET A 129 -23.77 2.11 6.79
N ARG A 130 -23.95 0.84 6.38
CA ARG A 130 -23.95 0.42 4.98
C ARG A 130 -25.13 1.00 4.21
N GLU A 131 -26.34 0.97 4.76
CA GLU A 131 -27.52 1.54 4.11
C GLU A 131 -27.42 3.06 3.99
N SER A 132 -27.01 3.78 5.05
CA SER A 132 -26.80 5.23 4.97
C SER A 132 -25.70 5.65 3.99
N ALA A 133 -24.72 4.78 3.72
CA ALA A 133 -23.69 5.04 2.72
C ALA A 133 -24.20 4.87 1.28
N LYS A 134 -25.15 3.95 1.04
CA LYS A 134 -25.79 3.75 -0.26
C LYS A 134 -26.72 4.92 -0.61
N GLU A 135 -27.50 5.41 0.36
CA GLU A 135 -28.43 6.53 0.17
C GLU A 135 -27.74 7.84 -0.24
N ARG A 136 -26.47 8.03 0.15
CA ARG A 136 -25.67 9.22 -0.21
C ARG A 136 -25.03 9.16 -1.60
N GLN A 137 -25.11 8.00 -2.26
CA GLN A 137 -24.55 7.76 -3.59
C GLN A 137 -25.63 7.65 -4.68
N SER A 138 -26.91 7.76 -4.31
CA SER A 138 -28.07 7.92 -5.21
C SER A 138 -28.50 9.38 -5.29
#